data_AF-A0A944BSY1-F1
#
_entry.id   AF-A0A944BSY1-F1
#
_cell.length_a   1.000
_cell.length_b   1.000
_cell.length_c   1.000
_cell.angle_alpha   90.00
_cell.angle_beta   90.00
_cell.angle_gamma   90.00
#
_symmetry.space_group_name_H-M   'P 1'
#
loop_
_entity.id
_entity.type
_entity.pdbx_description
1 polymer ?
#
loop_
_entity_poly.entity_id
_entity_poly.type
_entity_poly.pdbx_seq_one_letter_code
_entity_poly.pdbx_strand_id
1 'polypeptide(L)' 'GGATRSQHLTGEAADLATGSRDSNKRLYNLVIQLKNTQGFKFDQLINEYNYSWVHVSYSKNQARFQELTIG' A
#
# COMPACT_ATOMS: atom_id res chain seq x y z
N GLY A 1 -11.97 -2.73 1.27
CA GLY A 1 -11.64 -3.99 1.98
C GLY A 1 -12.84 -4.92 2.01
N GLY A 2 -12.67 -6.21 1.70
CA GLY A 2 -13.79 -7.17 1.67
C GLY A 2 -13.65 -8.36 0.69
N ALA A 3 -12.51 -8.49 0.01
CA ALA A 3 -12.24 -9.65 -0.83
C ALA A 3 -11.96 -10.89 0.04
N THR A 4 -12.55 -12.03 -0.31
CA THR A 4 -12.34 -13.34 0.35
C THR A 4 -10.89 -13.83 0.34
N ARG A 5 -10.04 -13.24 -0.51
CA ARG A 5 -8.58 -13.49 -0.57
C ARG A 5 -7.75 -12.27 -0.16
N SER A 6 -8.30 -11.35 0.64
CA SER A 6 -7.58 -10.15 1.07
C SER A 6 -6.44 -10.51 2.03
N GLN A 7 -5.26 -9.91 1.81
CA GLN A 7 -4.09 -10.01 2.69
C GLN A 7 -4.34 -9.39 4.08
N HIS A 8 -5.42 -8.61 4.26
CA HIS A 8 -5.87 -8.17 5.59
C HIS A 8 -6.26 -9.34 6.50
N LEU A 9 -6.79 -10.43 5.93
CA LEU A 9 -7.23 -11.61 6.70
C LEU A 9 -6.06 -12.40 7.29
N THR A 10 -4.88 -12.29 6.68
CA THR A 10 -3.64 -12.95 7.13
C THR A 10 -2.73 -12.02 7.94
N GLY A 11 -3.17 -10.79 8.20
CA GLY A 11 -2.34 -9.77 8.87
C GLY A 11 -1.17 -9.27 8.01
N GLU A 12 -1.23 -9.49 6.70
CA GLU A 12 -0.20 -9.13 5.73
C GLU A 12 -0.48 -7.79 5.04
N ALA A 13 -1.56 -7.10 5.38
CA ALA A 13 -1.90 -5.80 4.82
C ALA A 13 -2.34 -4.81 5.89
N ALA A 14 -2.17 -3.52 5.58
CA ALA A 14 -2.60 -2.41 6.38
C ALA A 14 -3.12 -1.28 5.48
N ASP A 15 -4.21 -0.64 5.91
CA ASP A 15 -4.73 0.56 5.30
C ASP A 15 -4.27 1.75 6.15
N LEU A 16 -3.49 2.65 5.55
CA LEU A 16 -2.89 3.79 6.23
C LEU A 16 -3.62 5.08 5.83
N ALA A 17 -4.02 5.87 6.84
CA ALA A 17 -4.60 7.19 6.65
C ALA A 17 -3.93 8.19 7.59
N THR A 18 -3.42 9.27 7.01
CA THR A 18 -2.70 10.36 7.70
C THR A 18 -3.60 11.54 8.07
N GLY A 19 -4.91 11.41 7.86
CA GLY A 19 -5.90 12.46 8.11
C GLY A 19 -6.08 13.49 6.98
N SER A 20 -5.27 13.45 5.92
CA SER A 20 -5.46 14.30 4.72
C SER A 20 -4.98 13.62 3.44
N ARG A 21 -5.59 13.97 2.30
CA ARG A 21 -5.23 13.41 0.98
C ARG A 21 -3.81 13.75 0.55
N ASP A 22 -3.37 14.99 0.79
CA ASP A 22 -2.00 15.40 0.46
C ASP A 22 -0.95 14.63 1.25
N SER A 23 -1.22 14.39 2.54
CA SER A 23 -0.33 13.60 3.39
C SER A 23 -0.34 12.11 3.00
N ASN A 24 -1.50 11.57 2.61
CA ASN A 24 -1.58 10.22 2.04
C ASN A 24 -0.81 10.08 0.73
N LYS A 25 -0.85 11.10 -0.14
CA LYS A 25 -0.04 11.14 -1.36
C LYS A 25 1.46 11.18 -1.05
N ARG A 26 1.88 11.96 -0.05
CA ARG A 26 3.27 11.97 0.42
C ARG A 26 3.68 10.61 0.97
N LEU A 27 2.82 9.95 1.75
CA LEU A 27 3.06 8.60 2.26
C LEU A 27 3.24 7.59 1.13
N TYR A 28 2.35 7.59 0.14
CA TYR A 28 2.45 6.74 -1.05
C TYR A 28 3.81 6.94 -1.75
N ASN A 29 4.18 8.19 -2.03
CA ASN A 29 5.44 8.53 -2.68
C ASN A 29 6.66 8.14 -1.84
N LEU A 30 6.58 8.24 -0.50
CA LEU A 30 7.64 7.80 0.40
C LEU A 30 7.86 6.30 0.28
N VAL A 31 6.81 5.48 0.21
CA VAL A 31 6.95 4.02 0.04
C VAL A 31 7.64 3.69 -1.30
N ILE A 32 7.28 4.39 -2.38
CA ILE A 32 7.96 4.25 -3.68
C ILE A 32 9.43 4.65 -3.60
N GLN A 33 9.74 5.77 -2.93
CA GLN A 33 11.12 6.20 -2.73
C GLN A 33 11.92 5.14 -1.95
N LEU A 34 11.38 4.64 -0.83
CA LEU A 34 12.02 3.62 0.00
C LEU A 34 12.24 2.31 -0.78
N LYS A 35 11.30 1.92 -1.64
CA LYS A 35 11.48 0.78 -2.56
C LYS A 35 12.71 0.99 -3.43
N ASN A 36 12.83 2.16 -4.05
CA ASN A 36 13.87 2.45 -5.02
C ASN A 36 15.24 2.73 -4.39
N THR A 37 15.29 3.30 -3.18
CA THR A 37 16.56 3.73 -2.55
C THR A 37 17.05 2.80 -1.44
N GLN A 38 16.14 2.09 -0.77
CA GLN A 38 16.48 1.28 0.42
C GLN A 38 16.05 -0.20 0.27
N GLY A 39 15.53 -0.59 -0.89
CA GLY A 39 15.08 -1.97 -1.13
C GLY A 39 13.87 -2.37 -0.31
N PHE A 40 13.04 -1.40 0.09
CA PHE A 40 11.80 -1.67 0.81
C PHE A 40 10.87 -2.56 -0.04
N LYS A 41 10.39 -3.65 0.56
CA LYS A 41 9.61 -4.68 -0.13
C LYS A 41 8.14 -4.57 0.22
N PHE A 42 7.30 -4.64 -0.80
CA PHE A 42 5.85 -4.75 -0.67
C PHE A 42 5.29 -5.63 -1.78
N ASP A 43 4.11 -6.18 -1.54
CA ASP A 43 3.33 -6.90 -2.53
C ASP A 43 2.45 -5.98 -3.34
N GLN A 44 1.61 -5.20 -2.67
CA GLN A 44 0.71 -4.25 -3.28
C GLN A 44 0.81 -2.91 -2.56
N LEU A 45 0.91 -1.85 -3.33
CA LEU A 45 0.74 -0.48 -2.89
C LEU A 45 -0.40 0.10 -3.71
N ILE A 46 -1.54 0.38 -3.07
CA ILE A 46 -2.76 0.82 -3.74
C ILE A 46 -3.13 2.21 -3.25
N ASN A 47 -3.31 3.11 -4.20
CA ASN A 47 -4.01 4.36 -3.99
C ASN A 47 -5.51 4.11 -4.17
N GLU A 48 -6.26 4.03 -3.07
CA GLU A 48 -7.72 3.84 -3.11
C GLU A 48 -8.46 5.18 -2.94
N TYR A 49 -9.43 5.43 -3.82
CA TYR A 49 -10.36 6.55 -3.77
C TYR A 49 -9.66 7.93 -3.72
N ASN A 50 -8.71 8.16 -4.63
CA ASN A 50 -7.95 9.42 -4.77
C ASN A 50 -7.25 9.87 -3.47
N TYR A 51 -6.40 9.00 -2.94
CA TYR A 51 -5.62 9.17 -1.71
C TYR A 51 -6.48 9.38 -0.47
N SER A 52 -7.69 8.81 -0.43
CA SER A 52 -8.49 8.81 0.80
C SER A 52 -7.82 7.95 1.88
N TRP A 53 -7.17 6.87 1.47
CA TRP A 53 -6.20 6.10 2.25
C TRP A 53 -5.20 5.41 1.31
N VAL A 54 -4.13 4.85 1.86
CA VAL A 54 -3.12 4.08 1.13
C VAL A 54 -3.11 2.66 1.66
N HIS A 55 -3.41 1.70 0.78
CA HIS A 55 -3.26 0.29 1.10
C HIS A 55 -1.83 -0.15 0.85
N VAL A 56 -1.22 -0.84 1.81
CA VAL A 56 0.06 -1.51 1.64
C VAL A 56 -0.03 -2.94 2.14
N SER A 57 0.52 -3.88 1.36
CA SER A 57 0.62 -5.29 1.76
C SER A 57 2.01 -5.84 1.58
N TYR A 58 2.34 -6.86 2.37
CA TYR A 58 3.61 -7.58 2.32
C TYR A 58 3.46 -9.00 2.88
N SER A 59 3.87 -9.99 2.10
CA SER A 59 4.07 -11.36 2.55
C SER A 59 5.55 -11.71 2.57
N LYS A 60 6.01 -12.53 3.53
CA LYS A 60 7.40 -13.02 3.52
C LYS A 60 7.72 -13.89 2.30
N ASN A 61 6.69 -14.49 1.71
CA ASN A 61 6.84 -15.43 0.61
C ASN A 61 6.71 -14.76 -0.77
N GLN A 62 6.30 -13.48 -0.81
CA GLN A 62 5.98 -12.78 -2.06
C GLN A 62 6.37 -11.30 -1.95
N ALA A 63 7.00 -10.76 -2.99
CA ALA A 63 7.22 -9.33 -3.13
C ALA A 63 6.90 -8.96 -4.58
N ARG A 64 5.61 -8.80 -4.86
CA ARG A 64 5.10 -8.56 -6.22
C ARG A 64 5.33 -7.13 -6.72
N PHE A 65 5.58 -6.17 -5.82
CA PHE A 65 5.79 -4.76 -6.14
C PHE A 65 4.73 -4.13 -7.04
N GLN A 66 3.46 -4.53 -6.87
CA GLN A 66 2.35 -4.03 -7.66
C GLN A 66 1.93 -2.64 -7.18
N GLU A 67 1.89 -1.70 -8.10
CA GLU A 67 1.41 -0.34 -7.88
C GLU A 67 0.06 -0.20 -8.59
N LEU A 68 -1.00 0.05 -7.82
CA LEU A 68 -2.37 0.09 -8.34
C LEU A 68 -3.07 1.38 -7.93
N THR A 69 -4.02 1.82 -8.76
CA THR A 69 -4.93 2.92 -8.42
C THR A 69 -6.35 2.44 -8.60
N ILE A 70 -7.16 2.58 -7.57
CA ILE A 70 -8.60 2.29 -7.58
C ILE A 70 -9.32 3.62 -7.41
N GLY A 71 -10.17 3.96 -8.38
CA GLY A 71 -10.97 5.18 -8.44
C GLY A 71 -12.39 4.97 -7.95
#